data_AF-A0A2T0BGS7-F1
#
_entry.id   AF-A0A2T0BGS7-F1
#
_cell.length_a   1.000
_cell.length_b   1.000
_cell.length_c   1.000
_cell.angle_alpha   90.00
_cell.angle_beta   90.00
_cell.angle_gamma   90.00
#
_symmetry.space_group_name_H-M   'P 1'
#
loop_
_entity.id
_entity.type
_entity.pdbx_description
1 polymer ?
#
loop_
_entity_poly.entity_id
_entity_poly.type
_entity_poly.pdbx_seq_one_letter_code
_entity_poly.pdbx_strand_id
1 'polypeptide(L)' 'MIYLNKDKEEGREEGEIKKAMEMAKAMILDGEENEKVKRYTKLEYKVIDELRKKLSN' A
#
# COMPACT_ATOMS: atom_id res chain seq x y z
N MET A 1 -32.40 -16.24 4.40
CA MET A 1 -31.05 -16.41 3.82
C MET A 1 -30.46 -15.03 3.56
N ILE A 2 -29.51 -14.57 4.38
CA ILE A 2 -28.88 -13.26 4.25
C ILE A 2 -27.54 -13.46 3.52
N TYR A 3 -27.50 -13.20 2.21
CA TYR A 3 -26.28 -13.17 1.38
C TYR A 3 -25.82 -11.71 1.21
N LEU A 4 -25.42 -11.04 2.30
CA LEU A 4 -25.14 -9.58 2.25
C LEU A 4 -23.80 -9.15 2.85
N ASN A 5 -22.95 -10.10 3.28
CA ASN A 5 -21.72 -9.78 4.00
C ASN A 5 -20.41 -9.98 3.22
N LYS A 6 -20.39 -10.69 2.09
CA LYS A 6 -19.13 -10.93 1.36
C LYS A 6 -18.66 -9.72 0.54
N ASP A 7 -19.56 -9.09 -0.21
CA ASP A 7 -19.19 -8.00 -1.13
C ASP A 7 -18.69 -6.73 -0.40
N LYS A 8 -19.11 -6.54 0.86
CA LYS A 8 -18.66 -5.41 1.70
C LYS A 8 -17.26 -5.62 2.28
N GLU A 9 -16.84 -6.87 2.49
CA GLU A 9 -15.50 -7.16 3.02
C GLU A 9 -14.42 -6.95 1.95
N GLU A 10 -14.65 -7.44 0.73
CA GLU A 10 -13.71 -7.31 -0.39
C GLU A 10 -13.44 -5.83 -0.74
N GLY A 11 -14.49 -5.01 -0.81
CA GLY A 11 -14.34 -3.57 -1.08
C GLY A 11 -13.58 -2.80 0.01
N ARG A 12 -13.56 -3.31 1.25
CA ARG A 12 -12.83 -2.69 2.36
C ARG A 12 -11.35 -3.05 2.34
N GLU A 13 -11.05 -4.32 2.07
CA GLU A 13 -9.67 -4.79 1.94
C GLU A 13 -8.97 -4.15 0.72
N GLU A 14 -9.65 -4.04 -0.42
CA GLU A 14 -9.09 -3.36 -1.60
C GLU A 14 -8.80 -1.87 -1.34
N GLY A 15 -9.66 -1.21 -0.57
CA GLY A 15 -9.49 0.20 -0.21
C GLY A 15 -8.30 0.45 0.71
N GLU A 16 -8.06 -0.43 1.68
CA GLU A 16 -6.92 -0.33 2.59
C GLU A 16 -5.59 -0.60 1.86
N ILE A 17 -5.55 -1.60 0.99
CA ILE A 17 -4.35 -1.93 0.20
C ILE A 17 -4.00 -0.80 -0.78
N LYS A 18 -5.00 -0.23 -1.48
CA LYS A 18 -4.77 0.90 -2.39
C LYS A 18 -4.22 2.12 -1.64
N LYS A 19 -4.78 2.46 -0.48
CA LYS A 19 -4.28 3.57 0.35
C LYS A 19 -2.85 3.34 0.82
N ALA A 20 -2.52 2.12 1.26
CA ALA A 20 -1.16 1.79 1.66
C ALA A 20 -0.16 1.94 0.50
N MET A 21 -0.54 1.51 -0.72
CA MET A 21 0.28 1.68 -1.91
C MET A 21 0.43 3.15 -2.34
N GLU A 22 -0.65 3.93 -2.32
CA GLU A 22 -0.59 5.36 -2.66
C GLU A 22 0.28 6.14 -1.67
N MET A 23 0.12 5.87 -0.38
CA MET A 23 0.95 6.45 0.67
C MET A 23 2.43 6.06 0.50
N ALA A 24 2.71 4.79 0.19
CA ALA A 24 4.07 4.34 -0.07
C ALA A 24 4.71 5.09 -1.24
N LYS A 25 3.97 5.28 -2.34
CA LYS A 25 4.45 6.03 -3.50
C LYS A 25 4.78 7.48 -3.15
N ALA A 26 3.87 8.16 -2.44
CA ALA A 26 4.08 9.55 -2.03
C ALA A 26 5.33 9.69 -1.15
N MET A 27 5.47 8.85 -0.13
CA MET A 27 6.64 8.87 0.76
C MET A 27 7.95 8.56 0.01
N ILE A 28 7.92 7.62 -0.94
CA ILE A 28 9.09 7.31 -1.76
C ILE A 28 9.49 8.51 -2.64
N LEU A 29 8.51 9.19 -3.25
CA LEU A 29 8.73 10.39 -4.06
C LEU A 29 9.28 11.55 -3.24
N ASP A 30 8.85 11.67 -1.98
CA ASP A 30 9.37 12.65 -1.02
C ASP A 30 10.80 12.32 -0.54
N GLY A 31 11.37 11.19 -0.98
CA GLY A 31 12.74 10.76 -0.67
C GLY A 31 12.86 10.02 0.66
N GLU A 32 11.75 9.59 1.27
CA GLU A 32 11.77 8.92 2.57
C GLU A 32 12.47 7.56 2.50
N GLU A 33 13.03 7.14 3.64
CA GLU A 33 13.69 5.86 3.80
C GLU A 33 12.69 4.69 3.86
N ASN A 34 13.10 3.54 3.33
CA ASN A 34 12.26 2.35 3.26
C ASN A 34 11.72 1.91 4.63
N GLU A 35 12.49 2.10 5.71
CA GLU A 35 12.07 1.74 7.06
C GLU A 35 10.87 2.59 7.51
N LYS A 36 10.89 3.89 7.21
CA LYS A 36 9.77 4.78 7.49
C LYS A 36 8.56 4.40 6.65
N VAL A 37 8.73 4.19 5.34
CA VAL A 37 7.66 3.74 4.44
C VAL A 37 7.01 2.46 4.97
N LYS A 38 7.80 1.47 5.40
CA LYS A 38 7.30 0.22 6.00
C LYS A 38 6.50 0.45 7.27
N ARG A 39 6.95 1.32 8.18
CA ARG A 39 6.24 1.59 9.44
C ARG A 39 4.85 2.18 9.20
N TYR A 40 4.70 3.08 8.23
CA TYR A 40 3.43 3.76 7.97
C TYR A 40 2.49 2.95 7.06
N THR A 41 3.03 2.24 6.08
CA THR A 41 2.22 1.52 5.08
C THR A 41 2.06 0.04 5.38
N LYS A 42 2.85 -0.48 6.33
CA LYS A 42 2.96 -1.92 6.67
C LYS A 42 3.34 -2.81 5.48
N LEU A 43 3.85 -2.22 4.38
CA LEU A 43 4.33 -2.96 3.23
C LEU A 43 5.69 -3.61 3.51
N GLU A 44 5.93 -4.74 2.86
CA GLU A 44 7.24 -5.39 2.94
C GLU A 44 8.32 -4.60 2.21
N TYR A 45 9.56 -4.72 2.69
CA TYR A 45 10.72 -4.07 2.07
C TYR A 45 10.85 -4.38 0.58
N LYS A 46 10.57 -5.63 0.18
CA LYS A 46 10.59 -6.04 -1.23
C LYS A 46 9.62 -5.24 -2.10
N VAL A 47 8.40 -5.01 -1.60
CA VAL A 47 7.36 -4.23 -2.31
C VAL A 47 7.78 -2.76 -2.40
N ILE A 48 8.35 -2.21 -1.33
CA ILE A 48 8.84 -0.83 -1.28
C ILE A 48 10.00 -0.64 -2.27
N ASP A 49 10.95 -1.58 -2.33
CA ASP A 49 12.07 -1.55 -3.27
C ASP A 49 11.59 -1.64 -4.73
N GLU A 50 10.62 -2.50 -5.02
CA GLU A 50 10.01 -2.59 -6.34
C GLU A 50 9.29 -1.30 -6.73
N LEU A 51 8.55 -0.68 -5.80
CA LEU A 51 7.90 0.62 -6.01
C LEU A 51 8.94 1.72 -6.29
N ARG A 52 10.04 1.73 -5.54
CA ARG A 52 11.13 2.70 -5.69
C ARG A 52 11.82 2.56 -7.04
N LYS A 53 12.11 1.33 -7.47
CA LYS A 53 12.63 1.04 -8.83
C LYS A 53 11.68 1.49 -9.93
N LYS A 54 10.36 1.33 -9.75
CA LYS A 54 9.35 1.78 -10.72
C LYS A 54 9.21 3.30 -10.80
N LEU A 55 9.43 4.01 -9.69
CA LEU A 55 9.30 5.47 -9.61
C LEU A 55 10.58 6.22 -10.00
N SER A 56 11.75 5.57 -9.96
CA SER A 56 13.02 6.15 -10.41
C SER A 56 13.33 5.95 -11.91
N ASN A 57 12.44 5.29 -12.65
CA ASN A 57 12.49 5.14 -14.12
C ASN A 57 11.59 6.18 -14.78
#